data_AF-A0A8T6UUF4-F1
#
_entry.id   AF-A0A8T6UUF4-F1
#
_cell.length_a   1.000
_cell.length_b   1.000
_cell.length_c   1.000
_cell.angle_alpha   90.00
_cell.angle_beta   90.00
_cell.angle_gamma   90.00
#
_symmetry.space_group_name_H-M   'P 1'
#
loop_
_entity.id
_entity.type
_entity.pdbx_description
1 polymer ?
#
loop_
_entity_poly.entity_id
_entity_poly.type
_entity_poly.pdbx_seq_one_letter_code
_entity_poly.pdbx_strand_id
1 'polypeptide(L)' 'GIIFDGEKTIEPIFAPSRPGDVYRMLGDGTRAFSILGFKPEISFRDGLERYVRWYEKEHGEL' A
#
# COMPACT_ATOMS: atom_id res chain seq x y z
N GLY A 1 -12.29 -2.53 -13.13
CA GLY A 1 -10.83 -2.50 -13.33
C GLY A 1 -10.12 -1.36 -12.62
N ILE A 2 -9.02 -1.68 -11.92
CA ILE A 2 -7.99 -0.72 -11.55
C ILE A 2 -7.03 -0.64 -12.74
N ILE A 3 -6.73 0.55 -13.25
CA ILE A 3 -5.82 0.73 -14.39
C ILE A 3 -4.40 0.93 -13.83
N PHE A 4 -3.49 0.00 -14.14
CA PHE A 4 -2.05 0.19 -13.99
C PHE A 4 -1.44 0.29 -15.38
N ASP A 5 -0.74 1.39 -15.64
CA ASP A 5 0.14 1.61 -16.80
C ASP A 5 -0.44 1.35 -18.21
N GLY A 6 -1.58 1.96 -18.51
CA GLY A 6 -1.94 2.29 -19.90
C GLY A 6 -2.56 1.19 -20.76
N GLU A 7 -2.37 -0.11 -20.52
CA GLU A 7 -2.92 -1.13 -21.44
C GLU A 7 -3.51 -2.40 -20.79
N LYS A 8 -3.19 -2.73 -19.53
CA LYS A 8 -3.73 -3.93 -18.88
C LYS A 8 -4.80 -3.60 -17.84
N THR A 9 -6.05 -3.86 -18.21
CA THR A 9 -7.15 -3.94 -17.24
C THR A 9 -7.13 -5.32 -16.58
N ILE A 10 -6.86 -5.36 -15.28
CA ILE A 10 -6.95 -6.59 -14.49
C ILE A 10 -8.21 -6.50 -13.64
N GLU A 11 -9.07 -7.53 -13.70
CA GLU A 11 -10.25 -7.61 -12.86
C GLU A 11 -9.90 -8.26 -11.51
N PRO A 12 -10.26 -7.64 -10.38
CA PRO A 12 -9.96 -8.18 -9.06
C PRO A 12 -10.76 -9.46 -8.79
N ILE A 13 -10.09 -10.50 -8.29
CA ILE A 13 -10.74 -11.71 -7.80
C ILE A 13 -11.04 -11.51 -6.31
N PHE A 14 -12.33 -11.34 -5.97
CA PHE A 14 -12.77 -11.20 -4.59
C PHE A 14 -12.93 -12.57 -3.91
N ALA A 15 -11.94 -12.95 -3.10
CA ALA A 15 -12.03 -14.12 -2.24
C ALA A 15 -12.80 -13.82 -0.93
N PRO A 16 -13.32 -14.85 -0.22
CA PRO A 16 -13.94 -14.67 1.09
C PRO A 16 -12.98 -14.04 2.11
N SER A 17 -13.53 -13.23 3.04
CA SER A 17 -12.76 -12.69 4.17
C SER A 17 -12.19 -13.81 5.04
N ARG A 18 -10.99 -13.60 5.57
CA ARG A 18 -10.36 -14.56 6.48
C ARG A 18 -10.91 -14.36 7.90
N PRO A 19 -11.02 -15.43 8.72
CA PRO A 19 -11.40 -15.30 10.11
C PRO A 19 -10.46 -14.33 10.85
N GLY A 20 -11.02 -13.28 11.45
CA GLY A 20 -10.26 -12.24 12.17
C GLY A 20 -9.95 -10.97 11.35
N ASP A 21 -10.30 -10.91 10.06
CA ASP A 21 -10.13 -9.70 9.26
C ASP A 21 -11.01 -8.55 9.79
N VAL A 22 -10.39 -7.38 9.96
CA VAL A 22 -11.09 -6.11 10.19
C VAL A 22 -11.14 -5.36 8.87
N TYR A 23 -12.35 -5.10 8.36
CA TYR A 23 -12.54 -4.52 7.03
C TYR A 23 -11.87 -3.16 6.83
N ARG A 24 -11.91 -2.28 7.84
CA ARG A 24 -11.30 -0.95 7.80
C ARG A 24 -10.69 -0.61 9.16
N MET A 25 -9.41 -0.26 9.15
CA MET A 25 -8.67 0.22 10.32
C MET A 25 -7.76 1.35 9.89
N LEU A 26 -7.82 2.47 10.61
CA LEU A 26 -6.97 3.64 10.39
C LEU A 26 -6.37 4.06 11.73
N GLY A 27 -5.04 4.25 11.76
CA GLY A 27 -4.35 4.74 12.94
C GLY A 27 -4.38 6.25 13.01
N ASP A 28 -4.70 6.80 14.19
CA ASP A 28 -4.51 8.23 14.49
C ASP A 28 -3.07 8.47 14.96
N GLY A 29 -2.30 9.21 14.16
CA GLY A 29 -0.91 9.56 14.44
C GLY A 29 -0.71 10.70 15.43
N THR A 30 -1.78 11.34 15.94
CA THR A 30 -1.69 12.57 16.77
C THR A 30 -0.75 12.41 17.95
N ARG A 31 -0.83 11.29 18.68
CA ARG A 31 0.03 11.06 19.86
C ARG A 31 1.51 10.93 19.49
N ALA A 32 1.82 10.27 18.37
CA ALA A 32 3.19 10.12 17.89
C ALA A 32 3.77 11.47 17.46
N PHE A 33 2.97 12.31 16.79
CA PHE A 33 3.37 13.66 16.45
C PHE A 33 3.63 14.51 17.70
N SER A 34 2.71 14.51 18.68
CA SER A 34 2.85 15.34 19.87
C SER A 34 4.06 15.01 20.74
N ILE A 35 4.43 13.73 20.84
CA ILE A 35 5.52 13.28 21.73
C ILE A 35 6.86 13.26 20.99
N LEU A 36 6.86 12.82 19.73
CA LEU A 36 8.09 12.52 18.98
C LEU A 36 8.34 13.48 17.81
N GLY A 37 7.39 14.37 17.49
CA GLY A 37 7.42 15.15 16.26
C GLY A 37 7.23 14.30 15.00
N PHE A 38 6.89 13.02 15.15
CA PHE A 38 6.77 12.08 14.03
C PHE A 38 5.65 12.50 13.08
N LYS A 39 5.99 12.57 11.79
CA LYS A 39 5.05 12.77 10.69
C LYS A 39 5.41 11.80 9.56
N PRO A 40 4.42 11.13 8.93
CA PRO A 40 4.70 10.38 7.72
C PRO A 40 5.10 11.34 6.60
N GLU A 41 6.30 11.15 6.05
CA GLU A 41 6.83 11.99 4.97
C GLU A 41 6.60 11.36 3.59
N ILE A 42 6.30 10.06 3.54
CA ILE A 42 6.13 9.30 2.30
C ILE A 42 4.64 8.99 2.13
N SER A 43 4.08 9.38 0.98
CA SER A 43 2.71 9.04 0.64
C SER A 43 2.55 7.55 0.33
N PHE A 44 1.33 7.03 0.38
CA PHE A 44 1.07 5.63 0.00
C PHE A 44 1.54 5.33 -1.43
N ARG A 45 1.31 6.25 -2.38
CA ARG A 45 1.72 6.09 -3.78
C ARG A 45 3.25 6.02 -3.91
N ASP A 46 3.96 6.95 -3.30
CA ASP A 46 5.43 7.00 -3.39
C ASP A 46 6.06 5.78 -2.70
N GLY A 47 5.49 5.36 -1.57
CA GLY A 47 5.92 4.16 -0.86
C GLY A 47 5.74 2.90 -1.72
N LEU A 48 4.59 2.78 -2.38
CA LEU A 48 4.29 1.65 -3.26
C LEU A 48 5.22 1.61 -4.48
N GLU A 49 5.47 2.76 -5.10
CA GLU A 49 6.41 2.85 -6.24
C GLU A 49 7.84 2.45 -5.84
N ARG A 50 8.33 2.93 -4.69
CA ARG A 50 9.64 2.54 -4.17
C ARG A 50 9.74 1.04 -3.91
N TYR A 51 8.66 0.45 -3.38
CA TYR A 51 8.59 -0.98 -3.12
C TYR A 51 8.66 -1.79 -4.41
N VAL A 52 7.85 -1.44 -5.43
CA VAL A 52 7.83 -2.14 -6.73
C VAL A 52 9.22 -2.10 -7.37
N ARG A 53 9.85 -0.92 -7.44
CA ARG A 53 11.21 -0.78 -7.99
C ARG A 53 12.25 -1.63 -7.26
N TRP A 54 12.16 -1.69 -5.93
CA TRP A 54 13.04 -2.56 -5.13
C TRP A 54 12.76 -4.04 -5.44
N TYR A 55 11.50 -4.44 -5.49
CA TYR A 55 11.11 -5.82 -5.75
C TYR A 55 11.62 -6.30 -7.11
N GLU A 56 11.42 -5.49 -8.16
CA GLU A 56 11.88 -5.79 -9.51
C GLU A 56 13.40 -5.97 -9.57
N LYS A 57 14.14 -5.15 -8.82
CA LYS A 57 15.60 -5.26 -8.73
C LYS A 57 16.04 -6.57 -8.08
N GLU A 58 15.37 -7.03 -7.02
CA GLU A 58 15.78 -8.21 -6.26
C GLU A 58 15.23 -9.53 -6.82
N HIS A 59 14.10 -9.49 -7.53
CA HIS A 59 13.36 -10.68 -7.97
C HIS A 59 13.09 -10.77 -9.49
N GLY A 60 13.49 -9.76 -10.28
CA GLY A 60 13.19 -9.67 -11.71
C GLY A 60 11.87 -8.94 -11.99
N GLU A 61 11.57 -8.69 -13.26
CA GLU A 61 10.35 -7.96 -13.67
C GLU A 61 9.06 -8.62 -13.15
N LEU A 62 8.14 -7.78 -12.69
CA LEU A 62 6.79 -8.14 -12.22
C LEU A 62 5.81 -8.45 -13.37
#